data_AF-A0A6L4A3K6-F1
#
_entry.id   AF-A0A6L4A3K6-F1
#
_cell.length_a   1.000
_cell.length_b   1.000
_cell.length_c   1.000
_cell.angle_alpha   90.00
_cell.angle_beta   90.00
_cell.angle_gamma   90.00
#
_symmetry.space_group_name_H-M   'P 1'
#
loop_
_entity.id
_entity.type
_entity.pdbx_description
1 polymer ?
#
loop_
_entity_poly.entity_id
_entity_poly.type
_entity_poly.pdbx_seq_one_letter_code
_entity_poly.pdbx_strand_id
1 'polypeptide(L)'
;MPKTTIQQQEQQLEREWQTNPRWQGIQRPYSAMDVLRLRASILVEYTLAQVGAERLWSLLHDEPYIHTLGAMTGAQAVQMVRAGLKAIYLSGWQVAADANLAGQTYPDQSLYPSNSVPNLIKRLNNALTRADQIHRAEGDD
;
A
#
# COMPACT_ATOMS: atom_id res chain seq x y z
N MET A 1 2.30 1.63 -31.91
CA MET A 1 3.28 2.33 -31.04
C MET A 1 4.52 1.46 -30.95
N PRO A 2 5.74 2.01 -31.13
CA PRO A 2 6.96 1.22 -30.95
C PRO A 2 7.05 0.77 -29.50
N LYS A 3 7.25 -0.53 -29.26
CA LYS A 3 7.48 -1.07 -27.91
C LYS A 3 8.88 -0.62 -27.47
N THR A 4 8.96 0.06 -26.33
CA THR A 4 10.23 0.34 -25.64
C THR A 4 10.99 -0.97 -25.47
N THR A 5 12.27 -1.01 -25.84
CA THR A 5 13.08 -2.22 -25.70
C THR A 5 13.40 -2.50 -24.24
N ILE A 6 13.71 -3.74 -23.89
CA ILE A 6 14.07 -4.09 -22.50
C ILE A 6 15.31 -3.30 -22.03
N GLN A 7 16.27 -3.02 -22.92
CA GLN A 7 17.44 -2.19 -22.62
C GLN A 7 17.05 -0.74 -22.31
N GLN A 8 16.09 -0.18 -23.03
CA GLN A 8 15.59 1.17 -22.75
C GLN A 8 14.86 1.22 -21.39
N GLN A 9 14.10 0.18 -21.05
CA GLN A 9 13.44 0.06 -19.73
C GLN A 9 14.45 -0.10 -18.59
N GLU A 10 15.54 -0.84 -18.81
CA GLU A 10 16.61 -1.02 -17.84
C GLU A 10 17.26 0.32 -17.52
N GLN A 11 17.74 1.03 -18.55
CA GLN A 11 18.34 2.35 -18.39
C GLN A 11 17.39 3.35 -17.71
N GLN A 12 16.09 3.29 -18.02
CA GLN A 12 15.09 4.15 -17.40
C GLN A 12 14.96 3.86 -15.89
N LEU A 13 14.88 2.57 -15.51
CA LEU A 13 14.74 2.16 -14.12
C LEU A 13 16.00 2.47 -13.31
N GLU A 14 17.19 2.27 -13.88
CA GLU A 14 18.46 2.66 -13.26
C GLU A 14 18.54 4.16 -13.04
N ARG A 15 18.19 4.96 -14.07
CA ARG A 15 18.14 6.42 -13.95
C ARG A 15 17.16 6.85 -12.87
N GLU A 16 15.99 6.23 -12.80
CA GLU A 16 15.01 6.51 -11.76
C GLU A 16 15.60 6.25 -10.36
N TRP A 17 16.22 5.09 -10.14
CA TRP A 17 16.86 4.76 -8.86
C TRP A 17 18.00 5.71 -8.48
N GLN A 18 18.75 6.22 -9.44
CA GLN A 18 19.87 7.13 -9.20
C GLN A 18 19.43 8.57 -8.93
N THR A 19 18.38 9.03 -9.61
CA THR A 19 18.01 10.46 -9.63
C THR A 19 16.83 10.83 -8.76
N ASN A 20 15.93 9.88 -8.47
CA ASN A 20 14.75 10.17 -7.68
C ASN A 20 15.11 10.21 -6.17
N PRO A 21 14.86 11.32 -5.45
CA PRO A 21 15.11 11.43 -4.01
C PRO A 21 14.46 10.32 -3.18
N ARG A 22 13.33 9.76 -3.66
CA ARG A 22 12.64 8.61 -3.05
C ARG A 22 13.56 7.41 -2.78
N TRP A 23 14.61 7.26 -3.58
CA TRP A 23 15.54 6.14 -3.54
C TRP A 23 16.91 6.49 -2.95
N GLN A 24 17.12 7.73 -2.49
CA GLN A 24 18.37 8.15 -1.87
C GLN A 24 18.67 7.29 -0.63
N GLY A 25 19.87 6.72 -0.58
CA GLY A 25 20.31 5.83 0.51
C GLY A 25 19.76 4.40 0.47
N ILE A 26 18.90 4.06 -0.51
CA ILE A 26 18.35 2.71 -0.65
C ILE A 26 19.31 1.81 -1.44
N GLN A 27 19.83 0.77 -0.78
CA GLN A 27 20.67 -0.26 -1.41
C GLN A 27 19.82 -1.41 -1.96
N ARG A 28 20.15 -1.91 -3.14
CA ARG A 28 19.50 -3.07 -3.78
C ARG A 28 20.57 -4.10 -4.14
N PRO A 29 20.55 -5.32 -3.57
CA PRO A 29 21.49 -6.38 -3.91
C PRO A 29 21.08 -7.13 -5.21
N TYR A 30 20.49 -6.41 -6.16
CA TYR A 30 20.00 -6.92 -7.44
C TYR A 30 19.96 -5.79 -8.47
N SER A 31 20.02 -6.14 -9.76
CA SER A 31 20.05 -5.18 -10.87
C SER A 31 18.66 -4.74 -11.33
N ALA A 32 18.59 -3.68 -12.16
CA ALA A 32 17.36 -3.32 -12.86
C ALA A 32 16.93 -4.42 -13.83
N MET A 33 17.87 -5.09 -14.49
CA MET A 33 17.60 -6.24 -15.36
C MET A 33 16.96 -7.41 -14.60
N ASP A 34 17.38 -7.69 -13.36
CA ASP A 34 16.75 -8.72 -12.54
C ASP A 34 15.28 -8.43 -12.28
N VAL A 35 14.93 -7.16 -12.05
CA VAL A 35 13.54 -6.72 -11.88
C VAL A 35 12.76 -6.90 -13.19
N LEU A 36 13.31 -6.46 -14.32
CA LEU A 36 12.63 -6.53 -15.62
C LEU A 36 12.42 -7.96 -16.11
N ARG A 37 13.39 -8.85 -15.86
CA ARG A 37 13.29 -10.28 -16.19
C ARG A 37 12.11 -10.97 -15.51
N LEU A 38 11.76 -10.53 -14.29
CA LEU A 38 10.64 -11.08 -13.52
C LEU A 38 9.33 -10.31 -13.74
N ARG A 39 9.37 -9.19 -14.46
CA ARG A 39 8.22 -8.35 -14.74
C ARG A 39 7.43 -8.93 -15.91
N ALA A 40 6.10 -8.99 -15.77
CA ALA A 40 5.22 -9.38 -16.85
C ALA A 40 5.33 -8.40 -18.04
N SER A 41 5.15 -8.92 -19.25
CA SER A 41 5.13 -8.09 -20.47
C SER A 41 3.89 -7.19 -20.56
N ILE A 42 2.83 -7.52 -19.83
CA ILE A 42 1.62 -6.73 -19.65
C ILE A 42 1.58 -6.31 -18.17
N LEU A 43 1.59 -5.01 -17.93
CA LEU A 43 1.61 -4.46 -16.58
C LEU A 43 0.18 -4.30 -16.06
N VAL A 44 -0.06 -4.82 -14.86
CA VAL A 44 -1.26 -4.52 -14.07
C VAL A 44 -0.95 -3.30 -13.23
N GLU A 45 -1.76 -2.26 -13.38
CA GLU A 45 -1.63 -1.04 -12.59
C GLU A 45 -2.18 -1.24 -11.17
N TYR A 46 -1.43 -0.79 -10.16
CA TYR A 46 -1.80 -0.89 -8.75
C TYR A 46 -2.08 0.50 -8.17
N THR A 47 -3.08 1.19 -8.72
CA THR A 47 -3.35 2.62 -8.46
C THR A 47 -3.37 3.00 -6.98
N LEU A 48 -4.11 2.26 -6.13
CA LEU A 48 -4.17 2.57 -4.70
C LEU A 48 -2.84 2.38 -3.98
N ALA A 49 -2.03 1.39 -4.40
CA ALA A 49 -0.71 1.17 -3.84
C ALA A 49 0.25 2.31 -4.23
N GLN A 50 0.19 2.76 -5.48
CA GLN A 50 0.98 3.89 -5.97
C GLN A 50 0.61 5.19 -5.23
N VAL A 51 -0.66 5.59 -5.29
CA VAL A 51 -1.15 6.83 -4.67
C VAL A 51 -0.91 6.81 -3.16
N GLY A 52 -1.15 5.67 -2.50
CA GLY A 52 -0.91 5.52 -1.06
C GLY A 52 0.57 5.64 -0.69
N ALA A 53 1.48 5.03 -1.46
CA ALA A 53 2.91 5.08 -1.21
C ALA A 53 3.50 6.49 -1.45
N GLU A 54 3.06 7.16 -2.51
CA GLU A 54 3.45 8.56 -2.81
C GLU A 54 2.96 9.49 -1.71
N ARG A 55 1.67 9.41 -1.34
CA ARG A 55 1.08 10.23 -0.26
C ARG A 55 1.78 9.99 1.09
N LEU A 56 2.03 8.73 1.45
CA LEU A 56 2.72 8.42 2.71
C LEU A 56 4.15 8.96 2.72
N TRP A 57 4.87 8.86 1.59
CA TRP A 57 6.21 9.43 1.46
C TRP A 57 6.20 10.95 1.68
N SER A 58 5.28 11.67 1.05
CA SER A 58 5.12 13.13 1.27
C SER A 58 4.80 13.44 2.73
N LEU A 59 3.81 12.77 3.33
CA LEU A 59 3.45 12.99 4.72
C LEU A 59 4.64 12.78 5.68
N LEU A 60 5.51 11.79 5.41
CA LEU A 60 6.69 11.52 6.24
C LEU A 60 7.76 12.61 6.17
N HIS A 61 7.75 13.44 5.12
CA HIS A 61 8.69 14.56 4.94
C HIS A 61 8.09 15.90 5.38
N ASP A 62 6.78 16.06 5.20
CA ASP A 62 6.09 17.34 5.40
C ASP A 62 5.53 17.48 6.83
N GLU A 63 5.21 16.38 7.50
CA GLU A 63 4.64 16.38 8.85
C GLU A 63 5.72 16.14 9.91
N PRO A 64 5.62 16.77 11.10
CA PRO A 64 6.53 16.47 12.21
C PRO A 64 6.50 14.99 12.64
N TYR A 65 5.33 14.36 12.56
CA TYR A 65 5.12 12.92 12.74
C TYR A 65 3.76 12.51 12.18
N ILE A 66 3.58 11.20 11.97
CA ILE A 66 2.30 10.60 11.59
C ILE A 66 1.91 9.57 12.66
N HIS A 67 0.82 9.81 13.38
CA HIS A 67 0.25 8.83 14.31
C HIS A 67 -0.84 8.02 13.62
N THR A 68 -1.05 6.81 14.10
CA THR A 68 -1.99 5.84 13.53
C THR A 68 -2.67 5.03 14.63
N LEU A 69 -3.78 4.38 14.29
CA LEU A 69 -4.44 3.36 15.11
C LEU A 69 -4.58 2.08 14.29
N GLY A 70 -4.58 0.94 14.98
CA GLY A 70 -4.75 -0.39 14.38
C GLY A 70 -6.20 -0.63 13.94
N ALA A 71 -6.44 -0.76 12.63
CA ALA A 71 -7.76 -1.06 12.08
C ALA A 71 -7.91 -2.54 11.72
N MET A 72 -9.00 -3.14 12.21
CA MET A 72 -9.39 -4.55 11.99
C MET A 72 -10.61 -4.66 11.06
N THR A 73 -11.31 -3.55 10.84
CA THR A 73 -12.52 -3.48 10.00
C THR A 73 -12.54 -2.22 9.15
N GLY A 74 -13.30 -2.26 8.05
CA GLY A 74 -13.51 -1.09 7.19
C GLY A 74 -14.20 0.08 7.91
N ALA A 75 -15.12 -0.20 8.83
CA ALA A 75 -15.79 0.84 9.61
C ALA A 75 -14.82 1.59 10.52
N GLN A 76 -13.92 0.87 11.21
CA GLN A 76 -12.85 1.47 11.99
C GLN A 76 -11.96 2.37 11.12
N ALA A 77 -11.52 1.89 9.96
CA ALA A 77 -10.73 2.67 9.00
C ALA A 77 -11.44 3.96 8.55
N VAL A 78 -12.73 3.88 8.19
CA VAL A 78 -13.51 5.06 7.79
C VAL A 78 -13.63 6.06 8.95
N GLN A 79 -13.92 5.60 10.17
CA GLN A 79 -14.04 6.50 11.32
C GLN A 79 -12.70 7.14 11.71
N MET A 80 -11.59 6.41 11.60
CA MET A 80 -10.24 6.95 11.79
C MET A 80 -9.96 8.11 10.83
N VAL A 81 -10.29 7.96 9.55
CA VAL A 81 -10.13 9.03 8.55
C VAL A 81 -11.06 10.20 8.85
N ARG A 82 -12.34 9.95 9.18
CA ARG A 82 -13.30 11.00 9.56
C ARG A 82 -12.88 11.77 10.82
N ALA A 83 -12.19 11.10 11.74
CA ALA A 83 -11.64 11.71 12.95
C ALA A 83 -10.33 12.50 12.68
N GLY A 84 -9.85 12.54 11.43
CA GLY A 84 -8.69 13.33 11.02
C GLY A 84 -7.36 12.57 10.96
N LEU A 85 -7.35 11.23 11.13
CA LEU A 85 -6.11 10.46 10.96
C LEU A 85 -5.66 10.46 9.50
N LYS A 86 -4.37 10.72 9.28
CA LYS A 86 -3.75 10.80 7.94
C LYS A 86 -3.32 9.43 7.39
N ALA A 87 -3.14 8.44 8.26
CA ALA A 87 -2.74 7.08 7.91
C ALA A 87 -3.40 6.04 8.82
N ILE A 88 -3.46 4.80 8.33
CA ILE A 88 -4.04 3.65 9.05
C ILE A 88 -2.95 2.61 9.26
N TYR A 89 -2.85 2.09 10.50
CA TYR A 89 -1.99 0.96 10.79
C TYR A 89 -2.80 -0.33 10.74
N LEU A 90 -2.19 -1.39 10.21
CA LEU A 90 -2.80 -2.72 10.17
C LEU A 90 -1.89 -3.67 10.97
N SER A 91 -2.37 -4.08 12.13
CA SER A 91 -1.62 -4.92 13.06
C SER A 91 -1.76 -6.40 12.71
N GLY A 92 -0.65 -7.10 12.50
CA GLY A 92 -0.64 -8.57 12.35
C GLY A 92 -1.19 -9.30 13.58
N TRP A 93 -0.91 -8.78 14.78
CA TRP A 93 -1.47 -9.28 16.04
C TRP A 93 -3.00 -9.19 16.05
N GLN A 94 -3.56 -8.06 15.62
CA GLN A 94 -5.02 -7.90 15.54
C GLN A 94 -5.65 -8.87 14.52
N VAL A 95 -4.97 -9.10 13.38
CA VAL A 95 -5.40 -10.10 12.40
C VAL A 95 -5.40 -11.51 13.02
N ALA A 96 -4.34 -11.89 13.73
CA ALA A 96 -4.26 -13.15 14.44
C ALA A 96 -5.41 -13.30 15.45
N ALA A 97 -5.68 -12.26 16.23
CA ALA A 97 -6.67 -12.30 17.29
C ALA A 97 -8.11 -12.46 16.74
N ASP A 98 -8.50 -11.70 15.71
CA ASP A 98 -9.94 -11.60 15.37
C ASP A 98 -10.27 -11.19 13.91
N ALA A 99 -9.32 -11.18 12.98
CA ALA A 99 -9.60 -10.78 11.59
C ALA A 99 -8.90 -11.63 10.51
N ASN A 100 -8.47 -12.84 10.86
CA ASN A 100 -7.82 -13.76 9.93
C ASN A 100 -8.79 -14.67 9.18
N LEU A 101 -8.30 -15.27 8.09
CA LEU A 101 -9.11 -16.12 7.21
C LEU A 101 -9.35 -17.54 7.73
N ALA A 102 -8.66 -17.97 8.79
CA ALA A 102 -8.96 -19.26 9.41
C ALA A 102 -10.17 -19.20 10.34
N GLY A 103 -10.68 -17.99 10.65
CA GLY A 103 -11.81 -17.81 11.57
C GLY A 103 -11.53 -18.27 12.99
N GLN A 104 -10.25 -18.36 13.38
CA GLN A 104 -9.81 -18.75 14.72
C GLN A 104 -9.21 -17.56 15.44
N THR A 105 -9.28 -17.56 16.77
CA THR A 105 -8.51 -16.62 17.60
C THR A 105 -7.12 -17.20 17.85
N TYR A 106 -6.09 -16.50 17.38
CA TYR A 106 -4.69 -16.88 17.56
C TYR A 106 -3.91 -15.86 18.40
N PRO A 107 -2.85 -16.30 19.12
CA PRO A 107 -1.79 -15.40 19.56
C PRO A 107 -0.94 -14.95 18.36
N ASP A 108 -0.11 -13.92 18.56
CA ASP A 108 0.82 -13.42 17.54
C ASP A 108 2.06 -14.31 17.40
N GLN A 109 1.84 -15.47 16.78
CA GLN A 109 2.85 -16.49 16.49
C GLN A 109 2.80 -16.94 15.02
N SER A 110 2.30 -16.07 14.12
CA SER A 110 2.22 -16.34 12.67
C SER A 110 1.45 -17.63 12.30
N LEU A 111 0.38 -17.95 13.04
CA LEU A 111 -0.40 -19.19 12.87
C LEU A 111 -1.50 -19.08 11.79
N TYR A 112 -1.86 -17.86 11.40
CA TYR A 112 -2.94 -17.63 10.44
C TYR A 112 -2.49 -17.76 8.98
N PRO A 113 -3.41 -18.00 8.02
CA PRO A 113 -3.09 -18.06 6.59
C PRO A 113 -2.41 -16.78 6.11
N SER A 114 -1.27 -16.90 5.42
CA SER A 114 -0.40 -15.77 5.05
C SER A 114 -1.09 -14.67 4.22
N ASN A 115 -2.19 -14.99 3.53
CA ASN A 115 -3.00 -14.04 2.78
C ASN A 115 -4.04 -13.29 3.63
N SER A 116 -4.10 -13.48 4.96
CA SER A 116 -5.06 -12.80 5.84
C SER A 116 -4.87 -11.28 5.88
N VAL A 117 -3.63 -10.82 6.08
CA VAL A 117 -3.31 -9.38 6.08
C VAL A 117 -3.61 -8.73 4.72
N PRO A 118 -3.16 -9.28 3.57
CA PRO A 118 -3.56 -8.76 2.25
C PRO A 118 -5.08 -8.67 2.04
N ASN A 119 -5.85 -9.65 2.51
CA ASN A 119 -7.31 -9.60 2.42
C ASN A 119 -7.91 -8.48 3.27
N LEU A 120 -7.37 -8.24 4.47
CA LEU A 120 -7.77 -7.10 5.28
C LEU A 120 -7.39 -5.77 4.62
N ILE A 121 -6.20 -5.62 4.04
CA ILE A 121 -5.79 -4.42 3.26
C ILE A 121 -6.83 -4.12 2.17
N LYS A 122 -7.24 -5.14 1.41
CA LYS A 122 -8.26 -5.00 0.36
C LYS A 122 -9.61 -4.55 0.95
N ARG A 123 -10.02 -5.14 2.09
CA ARG A 123 -11.26 -4.77 2.79
C ARG A 123 -11.25 -3.31 3.28
N LEU A 124 -10.13 -2.84 3.83
CA LEU A 124 -10.01 -1.45 4.30
C LEU A 124 -10.08 -0.47 3.12
N ASN A 125 -9.35 -0.74 2.04
CA ASN A 125 -9.42 0.09 0.83
C ASN A 125 -10.82 0.12 0.23
N ASN A 126 -11.52 -1.02 0.13
CA ASN A 126 -12.91 -1.05 -0.35
C ASN A 126 -13.85 -0.17 0.49
N ALA A 127 -13.67 -0.14 1.81
CA ALA A 127 -14.47 0.69 2.69
C ALA A 127 -14.19 2.19 2.49
N LEU A 128 -12.93 2.58 2.34
CA LEU A 128 -12.54 3.95 2.05
C LEU A 128 -13.03 4.41 0.67
N THR A 129 -12.90 3.56 -0.36
CA THR A 129 -13.45 3.83 -1.69
C THR A 129 -14.96 4.01 -1.65
N ARG A 130 -15.69 3.21 -0.85
CA ARG A 130 -17.13 3.40 -0.69
C ARG A 130 -17.46 4.73 0.01
N ALA A 131 -16.71 5.09 1.04
CA ALA A 131 -16.90 6.37 1.74
C ALA A 131 -16.67 7.56 0.79
N ASP A 132 -15.61 7.52 -0.02
CA ASP A 132 -15.32 8.50 -1.08
C ASP A 132 -16.45 8.61 -2.11
N GLN A 133 -16.96 7.46 -2.62
CA GLN A 133 -18.09 7.44 -3.56
C GLN A 133 -19.36 8.08 -3.00
N ILE A 134 -19.64 7.88 -1.71
CA ILE A 134 -20.81 8.48 -1.04
C ILE A 134 -20.62 9.99 -0.92
N HIS A 135 -19.47 10.42 -0.39
CA HIS A 135 -19.12 11.84 -0.22
C HIS A 135 -19.26 12.61 -1.53
N ARG A 136 -18.70 12.08 -2.62
CA ARG A 136 -18.82 12.66 -3.97
C ARG A 136 -20.25 12.68 -4.49
N ALA A 137 -21.07 11.68 -4.18
CA ALA A 137 -22.46 11.61 -4.61
C ALA A 137 -23.38 12.57 -3.83
N GLU A 138 -23.04 12.87 -2.58
CA GLU A 138 -23.78 13.79 -1.71
C GLU A 138 -23.48 15.27 -2.02
N GLY A 139 -22.46 15.56 -2.83
CA GLY A 139 -22.14 16.91 -3.29
C GLY A 139 -21.38 17.74 -2.27
N ASP A 140 -20.70 17.08 -1.34
CA ASP A 140 -19.84 17.71 -0.33
C ASP A 140 -18.44 18.12 -0.87
N ASP A 141 -18.32 18.31 -2.20
CA ASP A 141 -17.12 18.73 -2.94
C ASP A 141 -17.05 20.27 -3.14
#